data_AF-A0A0N0K0J8-F1
#
_entry.id   AF-A0A0N0K0J8-F1
#
_cell.length_a   1.000
_cell.length_b   1.000
_cell.length_c   1.000
_cell.angle_alpha   90.00
_cell.angle_beta   90.00
_cell.angle_gamma   90.00
#
_symmetry.space_group_name_H-M   'P 1'
#
loop_
_entity.id
_entity.type
_entity.pdbx_description
1 polymer ?
#
loop_
_entity_poly.entity_id
_entity_poly.type
_entity_poly.pdbx_seq_one_letter_code
_entity_poly.pdbx_strand_id
1 'polypeptide(L)'
;MVPGYVSVTDAVLTVAQSVDPDVLQWIARQQQCQHWAGEEPYDAERGAQIGEAVTRLGCESLDAEEGPLRARFADNVAVTALFDRARGQARQ
;
A
#
# COMPACT_ATOMS: atom_id res chain seq x y z
N MET A 1 18.91 -31.60 10.43
CA MET A 1 18.48 -30.83 11.63
C MET A 1 18.65 -29.36 11.30
N VAL A 2 17.56 -28.72 10.92
CA VAL A 2 17.49 -27.25 10.70
C VAL A 2 16.66 -26.74 11.86
N PRO A 3 17.06 -25.70 12.60
CA PRO A 3 16.20 -25.17 13.65
C PRO A 3 14.96 -24.59 12.96
N GLY A 4 13.80 -25.17 13.26
CA GLY A 4 12.52 -24.48 13.04
C GLY A 4 12.51 -23.19 13.85
N TYR A 5 11.55 -22.29 13.62
CA TYR A 5 11.34 -21.06 14.39
C TYR A 5 12.45 -19.99 14.33
N VAL A 6 12.88 -19.60 13.13
CA VAL A 6 13.27 -18.19 12.93
C VAL A 6 11.98 -17.38 12.78
N SER A 7 11.58 -16.68 13.84
CA SER A 7 10.30 -16.00 14.09
C SER A 7 10.09 -14.67 13.33
N VAL A 8 10.70 -14.50 12.16
CA VAL A 8 10.60 -13.22 11.41
C VAL A 8 9.18 -13.00 10.89
N THR A 9 8.46 -14.08 10.56
CA THR A 9 7.09 -14.02 10.08
C THR A 9 6.08 -13.59 11.14
N ASP A 10 6.33 -13.87 12.42
CA ASP A 10 5.37 -13.63 13.50
C ASP A 10 5.22 -12.13 13.82
N ALA A 11 6.34 -11.42 13.93
CA ALA A 11 6.32 -9.99 14.25
C ALA A 11 5.60 -9.16 13.18
N VAL A 12 5.85 -9.44 11.89
CA VAL A 12 5.18 -8.74 10.79
C VAL A 12 3.69 -9.05 10.77
N LEU A 13 3.33 -10.32 10.97
CA LEU A 13 1.93 -10.74 10.99
C LEU A 13 1.17 -10.13 12.18
N THR A 14 1.79 -10.10 13.35
CA THR A 14 1.27 -9.46 14.56
C THR A 14 1.03 -7.97 14.33
N VAL A 15 1.99 -7.27 13.72
CA VAL A 15 1.82 -5.85 13.38
C VAL A 15 0.69 -5.67 12.37
N ALA A 16 0.65 -6.48 11.30
CA ALA A 16 -0.41 -6.40 10.30
C ALA A 16 -1.80 -6.62 10.92
N GLN A 17 -1.93 -7.57 11.86
CA GLN A 17 -3.19 -7.80 12.59
C GLN A 17 -3.59 -6.65 13.53
N SER A 18 -2.63 -5.81 13.93
CA SER A 18 -2.87 -4.63 14.77
C SER A 18 -3.26 -3.36 13.99
N VAL A 19 -3.07 -3.35 12.67
CA VAL A 19 -3.45 -2.22 11.80
C VAL A 19 -4.86 -2.46 11.27
N ASP A 20 -5.66 -1.39 11.21
CA ASP A 20 -7.00 -1.47 10.65
C ASP A 20 -6.95 -2.00 9.20
N PRO A 21 -7.79 -2.98 8.82
CA PRO A 21 -7.77 -3.57 7.48
C PRO A 21 -7.95 -2.56 6.35
N ASP A 22 -8.73 -1.50 6.56
CA ASP A 22 -8.97 -0.47 5.53
C ASP A 22 -7.67 0.30 5.24
N VAL A 23 -6.87 0.57 6.28
CA VAL A 23 -5.55 1.20 6.18
C VAL A 23 -4.60 0.30 5.41
N LEU A 24 -4.53 -1.00 5.75
CA LEU A 24 -3.66 -1.95 5.05
C LEU A 24 -4.05 -2.13 3.58
N GLN A 25 -5.35 -2.20 3.29
CA GLN A 25 -5.85 -2.33 1.92
C GLN A 25 -5.49 -1.09 1.09
N TRP A 26 -5.68 0.11 1.65
CA TRP A 26 -5.30 1.35 0.99
C TRP A 26 -3.79 1.42 0.73
N ILE A 27 -2.94 1.09 1.71
CA ILE A 27 -1.48 1.07 1.56
C ILE A 27 -1.06 0.09 0.45
N ALA A 28 -1.61 -1.12 0.45
CA ALA A 28 -1.28 -2.14 -0.55
C ALA A 28 -1.67 -1.70 -1.97
N ARG A 29 -2.81 -1.01 -2.13
CA ARG A 29 -3.23 -0.43 -3.41
C ARG A 29 -2.35 0.74 -3.81
N GLN A 30 -2.04 1.66 -2.90
CA GLN A 30 -1.20 2.82 -3.16
C GLN A 30 0.19 2.42 -3.68
N GLN A 31 0.82 1.42 -3.07
CA GLN A 31 2.12 0.90 -3.52
C GLN A 31 2.05 0.26 -4.90
N GLN A 32 0.98 -0.51 -5.19
CA GLN A 32 0.78 -1.09 -6.51
C GLN A 32 0.51 -0.02 -7.58
N CYS A 33 -0.30 1.00 -7.27
CA CYS A 33 -0.54 2.11 -8.18
C CYS A 33 0.73 2.89 -8.49
N GLN A 34 1.61 3.12 -7.50
CA GLN A 34 2.92 3.73 -7.75
C GLN A 34 3.81 2.86 -8.63
N HIS A 35 3.79 1.54 -8.42
CA HIS A 35 4.54 0.62 -9.27
C HIS A 35 4.11 0.76 -10.73
N TRP A 36 2.81 0.70 -11.02
CA TRP A 36 2.28 0.82 -12.38
C TRP A 36 2.46 2.22 -12.98
N ALA A 37 2.35 3.29 -12.18
CA ALA A 37 2.56 4.67 -12.66
C ALA A 37 4.01 4.95 -13.10
N GLY A 38 4.97 4.14 -12.64
CA GLY A 38 6.37 4.22 -13.07
C GLY A 38 6.69 3.37 -14.31
N GLU A 39 5.72 2.64 -14.86
CA GLU A 39 5.94 1.78 -16.02
C GLU A 39 5.54 2.46 -17.33
N GLU A 40 6.47 2.47 -18.29
CA GLU A 40 6.19 2.90 -19.67
C GLU A 40 5.92 1.68 -20.56
N PRO A 41 4.86 1.70 -21.39
CA PRO A 41 4.57 0.61 -22.30
C PRO A 41 5.59 0.58 -23.44
N TYR A 42 6.28 -0.56 -23.61
CA TYR A 42 7.17 -0.79 -24.74
C TYR A 42 6.42 -1.26 -26.00
N ASP A 43 5.18 -1.74 -25.83
CA ASP A 43 4.26 -2.09 -26.90
C ASP A 43 2.79 -1.94 -26.47
N ALA A 44 1.88 -2.18 -27.41
CA ALA A 44 0.44 -2.03 -27.18
C ALA A 44 -0.12 -3.07 -26.20
N GLU A 45 0.43 -4.28 -26.19
CA GLU A 45 -0.01 -5.33 -25.27
C GLU A 45 0.31 -4.94 -23.83
N ARG A 46 1.54 -4.48 -23.58
CA ARG A 46 1.95 -3.99 -22.27
C ARG A 46 1.13 -2.78 -21.83
N GLY A 47 0.82 -1.87 -22.76
CA GLY A 47 -0.06 -0.73 -22.48
C GLY A 47 -1.45 -1.16 -21.98
N ALA A 48 -2.04 -2.19 -22.60
CA ALA A 48 -3.32 -2.74 -22.15
C ALA A 48 -3.23 -3.36 -20.75
N GLN A 49 -2.17 -4.14 -20.46
CA GLN A 49 -1.95 -4.74 -19.15
C GLN A 49 -1.81 -3.69 -18.03
N ILE A 50 -1.05 -2.62 -18.29
CA ILE A 50 -0.88 -1.50 -17.34
C ILE A 50 -2.25 -0.84 -17.09
N GLY A 51 -3.00 -0.53 -18.16
CA GLY A 51 -4.33 0.07 -18.05
C GLY A 51 -5.31 -0.78 -17.24
N GLU A 52 -5.39 -2.08 -17.52
CA GLU A 52 -6.22 -3.02 -16.76
C GLU A 52 -5.83 -3.08 -15.29
N ALA A 53 -4.53 -3.09 -14.99
CA ALA A 53 -4.06 -3.10 -13.61
C ALA A 53 -4.43 -1.81 -12.86
N VAL A 54 -4.23 -0.65 -13.48
CA VAL A 54 -4.57 0.67 -12.92
C VAL A 54 -6.07 0.78 -12.64
N THR A 55 -6.91 0.36 -13.59
CA THR A 55 -8.37 0.36 -13.41
C THR A 55 -8.81 -0.62 -12.33
N ARG A 56 -8.30 -1.86 -12.34
CA ARG A 56 -8.63 -2.88 -11.33
C ARG A 56 -8.22 -2.45 -9.92
N LEU A 57 -7.10 -1.73 -9.79
CA LEU A 57 -6.63 -1.18 -8.52
C LEU A 57 -7.36 0.09 -8.10
N GLY A 58 -8.18 0.68 -8.98
CA GLY A 58 -8.88 1.94 -8.72
C GLY A 58 -7.92 3.06 -8.34
N CYS A 59 -6.79 3.21 -9.07
CA CYS A 59 -5.77 4.19 -8.68
C CYS A 59 -6.29 5.63 -8.64
N GLU A 60 -7.33 5.94 -9.40
CA GLU A 60 -8.00 7.25 -9.43
C GLU A 60 -8.77 7.59 -8.14
N SER A 61 -9.18 6.59 -7.35
CA SER A 61 -9.98 6.82 -6.13
C SER A 61 -9.13 6.99 -4.86
N LEU A 62 -7.82 6.68 -4.92
CA LEU A 62 -6.94 6.63 -3.74
C LEU A 62 -6.88 7.95 -2.96
N ASP A 63 -6.80 9.08 -3.65
CA ASP A 63 -6.72 10.39 -3.01
C ASP A 63 -8.02 10.75 -2.26
N ALA A 64 -9.18 10.37 -2.84
CA ALA A 64 -10.48 10.58 -2.20
C ALA A 64 -10.70 9.66 -0.99
N GLU A 65 -10.13 8.45 -1.02
CA GLU A 65 -10.21 7.47 0.07
C GLU A 65 -9.27 7.80 1.24
N GLU A 66 -8.09 8.40 0.97
CA GLU A 66 -7.09 8.68 2.01
C GLU A 66 -7.59 9.68 3.05
N GLY A 67 -8.24 10.77 2.62
CA GLY A 67 -8.65 11.86 3.51
C GLY A 67 -9.53 11.39 4.69
N PRO A 68 -10.64 10.68 4.43
CA PRO A 68 -11.47 10.10 5.48
C PRO A 68 -10.73 9.10 6.37
N LEU A 69 -9.86 8.24 5.80
CA LEU A 69 -9.08 7.28 6.58
C LEU A 69 -8.08 7.99 7.50
N ARG A 70 -7.34 8.98 7.00
CA ARG A 70 -6.40 9.77 7.81
C ARG A 70 -7.10 10.57 8.89
N ALA A 71 -8.29 11.10 8.61
CA ALA A 71 -9.09 11.78 9.63
C ALA A 71 -9.53 10.81 10.74
N ARG A 72 -9.95 9.60 10.40
CA ARG A 72 -10.33 8.55 11.37
C ARG A 72 -9.18 8.15 12.28
N PHE A 73 -7.94 8.19 11.80
CA PHE A 73 -6.74 7.80 12.54
C PHE A 73 -5.80 8.97 12.90
N ALA A 74 -6.29 10.21 12.92
CA ALA A 74 -5.46 11.40 13.05
C ALA A 74 -4.57 11.41 14.31
N ASP A 75 -5.07 10.87 15.43
CA ASP A 75 -4.34 10.80 16.71
C ASP A 75 -3.39 9.59 16.81
N ASN A 76 -3.41 8.68 15.83
CA ASN A 76 -2.53 7.52 15.80
C ASN A 76 -1.30 7.80 14.92
N VAL A 77 -0.23 8.27 15.56
CA VAL A 77 1.04 8.63 14.92
C VAL A 77 1.64 7.47 14.11
N ALA A 78 1.49 6.23 14.57
CA ALA A 78 2.01 5.07 13.86
C ALA A 78 1.25 4.84 12.55
N VAL A 79 -0.09 4.93 12.58
CA VAL A 79 -0.93 4.77 11.39
C VAL A 79 -0.74 5.92 10.41
N THR A 80 -0.66 7.17 10.87
CA THR A 80 -0.43 8.32 9.98
C THR A 80 0.93 8.24 9.28
N ALA A 81 1.97 7.76 9.97
CA ALA A 81 3.28 7.51 9.36
C ALA A 81 3.24 6.41 8.28
N LEU A 82 2.33 5.43 8.37
CA LEU A 82 2.17 4.41 7.32
C LEU A 82 1.62 5.02 6.02
N PHE A 83 0.69 5.98 6.10
CA PHE A 83 0.21 6.72 4.91
C PHE A 83 1.36 7.49 4.25
N ASP A 84 2.15 8.24 5.05
CA ASP A 84 3.28 9.00 4.52
C ASP A 84 4.32 8.09 3.87
N ARG A 85 4.64 6.95 4.50
CA ARG A 85 5.55 5.95 3.93
C ARG A 85 5.01 5.36 2.63
N ALA A 86 3.72 5.01 2.59
CA ALA A 86 3.08 4.45 1.39
C ALA A 86 3.02 5.46 0.24
N ARG A 87 2.97 6.77 0.51
CA ARG A 87 3.08 7.80 -0.53
C ARG A 87 4.52 8.12 -0.95
N GLY A 88 5.53 7.54 -0.28
CA GLY A 88 6.93 7.96 -0.43
C GLY A 88 7.22 9.36 0.14
N GLN A 89 6.35 9.87 1.03
CA GLN A 89 6.41 11.19 1.67
C GLN A 89 6.99 11.13 3.10
N ALA A 90 7.51 9.98 3.52
CA ALA A 90 8.14 9.85 4.83
C ALA A 90 9.23 10.92 4.97
N ARG A 91 9.05 11.85 5.93
CA ARG A 91 10.07 12.84 6.27
C ARG A 91 11.35 12.09 6.63
N GLN A 92 12.41 12.41 5.89
CA GLN A 92 13.79 12.11 6.27
C GLN A 92 14.15 12.92 7.51
#